data_AF-A0A383EC50-F1
#
_entry.id   AF-A0A383EC50-F1
#
_cell.length_a   1.000
_cell.length_b   1.000
_cell.length_c   1.000
_cell.angle_alpha   90.00
_cell.angle_beta   90.00
_cell.angle_gamma   90.00
#
_symmetry.space_group_name_H-M   'P 1'
#
loop_
_entity.id
_entity.type
_entity.pdbx_description
1 polymer ?
#
loop_
_entity_poly.entity_id
_entity_poly.type
_entity_poly.pdbx_seq_one_letter_code
_entity_poly.pdbx_strand_id
1 'polypeptide(L)' 'MIKLDMMDKKKKSLKEIFAEALEYYKKDDFKTAEIYCYKILSIDPNHFDSLSLLANIFAVSRNFSKSKEFL' A
#
# COMPACT_ATOMS: atom_id res chain seq x y z
N MET A 1 20.83 24.02 -27.35
CA MET A 1 20.00 24.38 -26.19
C MET A 1 19.26 23.12 -25.75
N ILE A 2 19.82 22.44 -24.76
CA ILE A 2 19.37 21.11 -24.29
C ILE A 2 18.05 21.33 -23.54
N LYS A 3 16.92 20.94 -24.12
CA LYS A 3 15.71 20.65 -23.35
C LYS A 3 15.97 19.31 -22.66
N LEU A 4 16.54 19.39 -21.46
CA LEU A 4 16.39 18.32 -20.49
C LEU A 4 14.90 18.30 -20.16
N ASP A 5 14.18 17.35 -20.74
CA ASP A 5 12.86 16.95 -20.28
C ASP A 5 12.99 16.45 -18.84
N MET A 6 13.04 17.41 -17.91
CA MET A 6 12.77 17.17 -16.50
C MET A 6 11.28 16.87 -16.40
N MET A 7 10.95 15.64 -16.80
CA MET A 7 9.73 14.99 -16.43
C MET A 7 9.84 14.77 -14.92
N ASP A 8 9.50 15.81 -14.17
CA ASP A 8 9.21 15.73 -12.75
C ASP A 8 8.09 14.69 -12.62
N LYS A 9 8.48 13.41 -12.48
CA LYS A 9 7.58 12.35 -12.05
C LYS A 9 7.11 12.78 -10.67
N LYS A 10 5.99 13.49 -10.61
CA LYS A 10 5.33 13.85 -9.36
C LYS A 10 5.27 12.57 -8.54
N LYS A 11 6.05 12.53 -7.45
CA LYS A 11 6.05 11.39 -6.55
C LYS A 11 4.63 11.32 -5.99
N LYS A 12 3.94 10.21 -6.25
CA LYS A 12 2.59 9.97 -5.71
C LYS A 12 2.64 10.15 -4.19
N SER A 13 1.67 10.87 -3.66
CA SER A 13 1.43 10.98 -2.22
C SER A 13 1.11 9.61 -1.62
N LEU A 14 1.30 9.44 -0.31
CA LEU A 14 0.92 8.21 0.38
C LEU A 14 -0.58 7.91 0.20
N LYS A 15 -1.42 8.96 0.15
CA LYS A 15 -2.86 8.85 -0.12
C LYS A 15 -3.15 8.26 -1.49
N GLU A 16 -2.44 8.69 -2.53
CA GLU A 16 -2.61 8.14 -3.89
C GLU A 16 -2.13 6.68 -3.97
N ILE A 17 -1.00 6.37 -3.34
CA ILE A 17 -0.49 4.99 -3.27
C ILE A 17 -1.46 4.09 -2.49
N PHE A 18 -2.09 4.60 -1.43
CA PHE A 18 -3.08 3.85 -0.66
C PHE A 18 -4.37 3.64 -1.46
N ALA A 19 -4.81 4.63 -2.24
CA ALA A 19 -5.94 4.47 -3.14
C ALA A 19 -5.67 3.33 -4.16
N GLU A 20 -4.45 3.22 -4.69
CA GLU A 20 -4.05 2.08 -5.53
C GLU A 20 -4.11 0.75 -4.78
N ALA A 21 -3.61 0.69 -3.53
CA ALA A 21 -3.70 -0.51 -2.70
C ALA A 21 -5.16 -0.98 -2.52
N LEU A 22 -6.08 -0.04 -2.27
CA LEU A 22 -7.51 -0.32 -2.15
C LEU A 22 -8.12 -0.83 -3.46
N GLU A 23 -7.72 -0.28 -4.61
CA GLU A 23 -8.20 -0.75 -5.91
C GLU A 23 -7.75 -2.18 -6.22
N TYR A 24 -6.52 -2.56 -5.84
CA TYR A 24 -6.07 -3.96 -5.92
C TYR A 24 -6.83 -4.87 -4.95
N TYR A 25 -7.04 -4.41 -3.71
CA TYR A 25 -7.83 -5.16 -2.72
C TYR A 25 -9.26 -5.44 -3.21
N LYS A 26 -9.94 -4.45 -3.80
CA LYS A 26 -11.30 -4.61 -4.36
C LYS A 26 -11.37 -5.61 -5.53
N LYS A 27 -10.24 -5.89 -6.17
CA LYS A 27 -10.12 -6.86 -7.27
C LYS A 27 -9.64 -8.23 -6.80
N ASP A 28 -9.61 -8.46 -5.48
CA ASP A 28 -9.05 -9.63 -4.82
C ASP A 28 -7.55 -9.87 -5.11
N ASP A 29 -6.85 -8.85 -5.64
CA ASP A 29 -5.39 -8.89 -5.80
C ASP A 29 -4.70 -8.47 -4.49
N PHE A 30 -4.85 -9.33 -3.49
CA PHE A 30 -4.32 -9.11 -2.15
C PHE A 30 -2.80 -9.02 -2.13
N LYS A 31 -2.12 -9.75 -3.03
CA LYS A 31 -0.66 -9.72 -3.13
C LYS A 31 -0.16 -8.35 -3.57
N THR A 32 -0.79 -7.76 -4.59
CA THR A 32 -0.42 -6.41 -5.02
C THR A 32 -0.83 -5.38 -3.96
N ALA A 33 -2.00 -5.49 -3.35
CA ALA A 33 -2.42 -4.61 -2.26
C ALA A 33 -1.42 -4.63 -1.07
N GLU A 34 -0.94 -5.81 -0.67
CA GLU A 34 0.08 -6.00 0.37
C GLU A 34 1.39 -5.28 0.01
N ILE A 35 1.87 -5.42 -1.22
CA ILE A 35 3.09 -4.73 -1.71
C ILE A 35 2.96 -3.20 -1.59
N TYR A 36 1.81 -2.64 -1.98
CA TYR A 36 1.57 -1.20 -1.88
C TYR A 36 1.48 -0.73 -0.44
N CYS A 37 0.89 -1.52 0.47
CA CYS A 37 0.86 -1.21 1.89
C CYS A 37 2.29 -1.18 2.47
N TYR A 38 3.12 -2.18 2.21
CA TYR A 38 4.52 -2.17 2.68
C TYR A 38 5.34 -1.02 2.08
N LYS A 39 5.06 -0.64 0.83
CA LYS A 39 5.68 0.57 0.24
C LYS A 39 5.34 1.83 1.04
N ILE A 40 4.09 1.98 1.49
CA ILE A 40 3.70 3.09 2.36
C ILE A 40 4.40 2.99 3.71
N LEU A 41 4.40 1.81 4.34
CA LEU A 41 5.03 1.59 5.65
C LEU A 41 6.55 1.82 5.66
N SER A 42 7.23 1.64 4.52
CA SER A 42 8.64 2.00 4.39
C SER A 42 8.92 3.52 4.45
N ILE A 43 7.88 4.34 4.32
CA ILE A 43 7.95 5.81 4.37
C ILE A 43 7.32 6.32 5.66
N ASP A 44 6.15 5.80 6.02
CA ASP A 44 5.44 6.08 7.26
C ASP A 44 5.08 4.76 7.96
N PRO A 45 5.94 4.29 8.88
CA PRO A 45 5.74 3.03 9.59
C PRO A 45 4.45 2.94 10.41
N ASN A 46 3.84 4.09 10.75
CA ASN A 46 2.63 4.17 11.57
C ASN A 46 1.38 4.55 10.75
N HIS A 47 1.44 4.43 9.42
CA HIS A 47 0.32 4.75 8.55
C HIS A 47 -0.88 3.82 8.81
N PHE A 48 -1.84 4.34 9.58
CA PHE A 48 -2.98 3.58 10.11
C PHE A 48 -3.77 2.82 9.03
N ASP A 49 -4.04 3.47 7.90
CA ASP A 49 -4.82 2.88 6.82
C ASP A 49 -4.11 1.66 6.19
N SER A 50 -2.78 1.70 6.08
CA SER A 50 -2.00 0.59 5.52
C SER A 50 -1.88 -0.58 6.50
N LEU A 51 -1.69 -0.30 7.80
CA LEU A 51 -1.71 -1.32 8.84
C LEU A 51 -3.07 -2.03 8.88
N SER A 52 -4.16 -1.24 8.88
CA SER A 52 -5.54 -1.76 8.87
C SER A 52 -5.84 -2.61 7.63
N LEU A 53 -5.37 -2.19 6.45
CA LEU A 53 -5.57 -2.97 5.23
C LEU A 53 -4.76 -4.28 5.24
N LEU A 54 -3.55 -4.29 5.78
CA LEU A 54 -2.76 -5.51 5.97
C LEU A 54 -3.44 -6.49 6.94
N ALA A 55 -3.95 -6.00 8.06
CA ALA A 55 -4.72 -6.81 9.01
C ALA A 55 -5.89 -7.52 8.29
N ASN A 56 -6.65 -6.77 7.47
CA ASN A 56 -7.75 -7.30 6.66
C ASN A 56 -7.27 -8.31 5.61
N ILE A 57 -6.21 -8.02 4.85
CA ILE A 57 -5.62 -8.93 3.84
C ILE A 57 -5.26 -10.28 4.47
N PHE A 58 -4.63 -10.29 5.64
CA PHE A 58 -4.28 -11.54 6.32
C PHE A 58 -5.51 -12.24 6.90
N ALA A 59 -6.50 -11.50 7.38
CA ALA A 59 -7.76 -12.08 7.86
C ALA A 59 -8.52 -12.80 6.73
N VAL A 60 -8.69 -12.16 5.56
CA VAL A 60 -9.38 -12.78 4.42
C VAL A 60 -8.62 -13.98 3.85
N SER A 61 -7.28 -13.93 3.94
CA SER A 61 -6.39 -15.04 3.56
C SER A 61 -6.31 -16.14 4.64
N ARG A 62 -7.09 -16.06 5.72
CA ARG A 62 -7.09 -16.95 6.89
C ARG A 62 -5.75 -17.06 7.62
N ASN A 63 -4.86 -16.10 7.43
CA ASN A 63 -3.60 -15.98 8.16
C ASN A 63 -3.80 -15.13 9.43
N PHE A 64 -4.56 -15.68 10.39
CA PHE A 64 -4.93 -14.94 11.60
C PHE A 64 -3.75 -14.61 12.50
N SER A 65 -2.68 -15.41 12.47
CA SER A 65 -1.45 -15.11 13.22
C SER A 65 -0.86 -13.79 12.73
N LYS A 66 -0.64 -13.68 11.41
CA LYS A 66 -0.08 -12.47 10.81
C LYS A 66 -1.05 -11.28 10.90
N SER A 67 -2.35 -11.52 10.77
CA SER A 67 -3.38 -10.47 10.94
C SER A 67 -3.26 -9.76 12.30
N LYS A 68 -3.04 -10.51 13.39
CA LYS A 68 -2.85 -9.95 14.74
C LYS A 68 -1.59 -9.12 14.92
N GLU A 69 -0.58 -9.28 14.06
CA GLU A 69 0.63 -8.45 14.11
C GLU A 69 0.35 -7.00 13.67
N PHE A 70 -0.80 -6.75 13.02
CA PHE A 70 -1.20 -5.44 12.50
C PHE A 70 -2.42 -4.82 13.24
N LEU A 71 -2.83 -5.41 14.37
CA LEU A 71 -3.89 -4.91 15.27
C LEU A 71 -3.28 -4.38 16.57
#